data_AF-A0A067DNR0-F1
#
_entry.id   AF-A0A067DNR0-F1
#
_cell.length_a   1.000
_cell.length_b   1.000
_cell.length_c   1.000
_cell.angle_alpha   90.00
_cell.angle_beta   90.00
_cell.angle_gamma   90.00
#
_symmetry.space_group_name_H-M   'P 1'
#
loop_
_entity.id
_entity.type
_entity.pdbx_description
1 polymer ?
#
loop_
_entity_poly.entity_id
_entity_poly.type
_entity_poly.pdbx_seq_one_letter_code
_entity_poly.pdbx_strand_id
1 'polypeptide(L)'
;MLLQMNLCSSFSLKYHPLQQNGTVKTFQSPLTQIYGLANRRESNKYSVKGSIQSSFCLTNNKIGNNEDMMNRYHKPLKKSTVPMALQDDSATKSQNENIVSTSFLDFLTKKLDAFYRLSRPYAWTSIIVGILSSSLLPIQSLADLTPTFLIEVLKPIVPTIMMNIFVVAINQLSDIAIDKSLAMGVMLRSPPLVIALVLRCILGAAYSIDLPLLRWKASPLMAAVAIVIGNGINNVLPYFLHVQKYVLGRPVVFTKPLLFAVAFSAIFSIVLSLLKDIPDVEGDKKSGIRTLPVILGKERVLSMSTGILLMAYASAALAGVFSPILLCKLVTMIGHSVLGFILWK
;
A
#
# COMPACT_ATOMS: atom_id res chain seq x y z
N MET A 1 -21.48 -7.04 8.60
CA MET A 1 -21.23 -5.67 9.11
C MET A 1 -19.99 -4.98 8.50
N LEU A 2 -19.31 -5.56 7.50
CA LEU A 2 -18.14 -4.94 6.83
C LEU A 2 -18.42 -4.46 5.39
N LEU A 3 -19.62 -4.71 4.86
CA LEU A 3 -20.01 -4.28 3.50
C LEU A 3 -20.83 -2.99 3.46
N GLN A 4 -21.27 -2.47 4.62
CA GLN A 4 -22.07 -1.23 4.69
C GLN A 4 -21.40 -0.05 5.41
N MET A 5 -20.20 -0.21 5.99
CA MET A 5 -19.44 0.92 6.50
C MET A 5 -18.31 1.26 5.52
N ASN A 6 -18.50 2.36 4.78
CA ASN A 6 -17.55 3.05 3.90
C ASN A 6 -17.48 2.66 2.42
N LEU A 7 -18.64 2.70 1.74
CA LEU A 7 -18.70 3.00 0.30
C LEU A 7 -18.39 4.48 -0.04
N CYS A 8 -18.00 5.31 0.94
CA CYS A 8 -17.90 6.77 0.77
C CYS A 8 -16.56 7.43 1.17
N SER A 9 -15.45 6.70 1.33
CA SER A 9 -14.19 7.32 1.80
C SER A 9 -12.90 6.75 1.22
N SER A 10 -12.85 6.52 -0.09
CA SER A 10 -11.58 6.32 -0.81
C SER A 10 -11.39 7.40 -1.85
N PHE A 11 -10.98 8.59 -1.41
CA PHE A 11 -10.46 9.61 -2.30
C PHE A 11 -9.20 9.08 -2.99
N SER A 12 -9.33 8.77 -4.28
CA SER A 12 -8.22 8.62 -5.21
C SER A 12 -7.29 9.82 -5.09
N LEU A 13 -6.03 9.59 -4.70
CA LEU A 13 -4.99 10.61 -4.78
C LEU A 13 -4.75 10.86 -6.28
N LYS A 14 -5.32 11.95 -6.80
CA LYS A 14 -5.04 12.44 -8.16
C LYS A 14 -3.52 12.57 -8.31
N TYR A 15 -2.92 11.70 -9.10
CA TYR A 15 -1.59 11.93 -9.62
C TYR A 15 -1.72 12.98 -10.72
N HIS A 16 -1.55 14.25 -10.36
CA HIS A 16 -1.31 15.31 -11.34
C HIS A 16 0.21 15.31 -11.61
N PRO A 17 0.69 14.86 -12.78
CA PRO A 17 2.03 15.22 -13.19
C PRO A 17 2.07 16.74 -13.32
N LEU A 18 3.00 17.37 -12.59
CA LEU A 18 3.36 18.75 -12.82
C LEU A 18 3.77 18.88 -14.30
N GLN A 19 2.92 19.51 -15.11
CA GLN A 19 3.37 20.11 -16.36
C GLN A 19 4.38 21.20 -16.00
N GLN A 20 5.66 20.84 -15.97
CA GLN A 20 6.71 21.84 -16.07
C GLN A 20 6.80 22.24 -17.54
N ASN A 21 6.41 23.49 -17.81
CA ASN A 21 6.72 24.18 -19.05
C ASN A 21 8.22 24.09 -19.33
N GLY A 22 8.55 23.76 -20.57
CA GLY A 22 9.89 23.40 -20.98
C GLY A 22 10.94 24.45 -20.69
N THR A 23 12.12 23.98 -20.30
CA THR A 23 13.39 24.60 -20.71
C THR A 23 14.44 23.49 -20.72
N VAL A 24 14.78 23.02 -21.92
CA VAL A 24 15.89 22.09 -22.15
C VAL A 24 17.19 22.80 -21.73
N LYS A 25 17.79 22.35 -20.64
CA LYS A 25 19.20 22.63 -20.33
C LYS A 25 19.96 21.33 -20.45
N THR A 26 20.67 21.18 -21.56
CA THR A 26 21.66 20.15 -21.82
C THR A 26 22.75 20.18 -20.75
N PHE A 27 22.84 19.13 -19.95
CA PHE A 27 23.96 18.90 -19.05
C PHE A 27 25.04 18.13 -19.83
N GLN A 28 26.16 18.78 -20.12
CA GLN A 28 27.34 18.14 -20.72
C GLN A 28 28.01 17.22 -19.69
N SER A 29 28.24 15.96 -20.05
CA SER A 29 29.14 15.06 -19.32
C SER A 29 30.59 15.29 -19.75
N PRO A 30 31.60 15.17 -18.85
CA PRO A 30 32.99 15.40 -19.19
C PRO A 30 33.53 14.37 -20.20
N LEU A 31 34.33 14.86 -21.17
CA LEU A 31 35.07 14.06 -22.13
C LEU A 31 35.99 13.05 -21.43
N THR A 32 35.86 11.77 -21.78
CA THR A 32 36.95 10.80 -21.66
C THR A 32 37.62 10.67 -23.02
N GLN A 33 38.89 11.08 -23.11
CA GLN A 33 39.72 10.92 -24.30
C GLN A 33 39.91 9.43 -24.64
N ILE A 34 39.55 9.04 -25.86
CA ILE A 34 40.07 7.83 -26.49
C ILE A 34 40.59 8.23 -27.87
N TYR A 35 41.90 8.00 -28.06
CA TYR A 35 42.61 8.13 -29.32
C TYR A 35 42.03 7.15 -30.36
N GLY A 36 41.72 7.65 -31.56
CA GLY A 36 41.22 6.80 -32.66
C GLY A 36 41.28 7.53 -34.00
N LEU A 37 42.28 7.14 -34.78
CA LEU A 37 42.66 7.57 -36.13
C LEU A 37 41.54 7.92 -37.13
N ALA A 38 41.84 8.95 -37.92
CA ALA A 38 41.14 9.41 -39.10
C ALA A 38 41.26 8.47 -40.31
N ASN A 39 40.17 8.33 -41.08
CA ASN A 39 40.14 8.33 -42.56
C ASN A 39 38.67 8.21 -43.01
N ARG A 40 38.08 9.17 -43.73
CA ARG A 40 38.24 9.50 -45.18
C ARG A 40 37.23 8.75 -46.06
N ARG A 41 36.28 9.51 -46.62
CA ARG A 41 35.70 9.50 -47.99
C ARG A 41 34.23 9.95 -47.94
N GLU A 42 33.91 11.13 -48.43
CA GLU A 42 33.71 11.54 -49.84
C GLU A 42 32.27 11.34 -50.34
N SER A 43 31.62 12.50 -50.50
CA SER A 43 31.03 12.97 -51.74
C SER A 43 29.53 12.79 -51.97
N ASN A 44 29.02 13.88 -52.57
CA ASN A 44 27.86 14.01 -53.47
C ASN A 44 26.49 14.27 -52.83
N LYS A 45 25.65 15.16 -53.35
CA LYS A 45 25.77 16.31 -54.26
C LYS A 45 24.38 16.97 -54.25
N TYR A 46 24.32 18.26 -53.93
CA TYR A 46 23.46 19.34 -54.47
C TYR A 46 21.98 19.12 -54.86
N SER A 47 21.18 20.17 -54.57
CA SER A 47 20.32 20.96 -55.49
C SER A 47 18.89 21.18 -54.91
N VAL A 48 18.54 22.36 -54.37
CA VAL A 48 18.10 23.64 -54.99
C VAL A 48 16.58 23.73 -55.24
N LYS A 49 16.05 24.94 -54.94
CA LYS A 49 14.73 25.56 -55.23
C LYS A 49 13.57 25.17 -54.28
N GLY A 50 12.70 26.08 -53.85
CA GLY A 50 12.50 27.48 -54.21
C GLY A 50 11.40 28.14 -53.36
N SER A 51 11.36 29.46 -53.49
CA SER A 51 10.51 30.49 -52.86
C SER A 51 9.01 30.23 -52.79
N ILE A 52 8.36 30.81 -51.76
CA ILE A 52 7.17 31.68 -51.92
C ILE A 52 7.28 32.86 -50.95
N GLN A 53 6.99 34.05 -51.46
CA GLN A 53 7.02 35.38 -50.84
C GLN A 53 5.66 36.05 -51.03
N SER A 54 5.14 36.76 -50.02
CA SER A 54 4.17 37.88 -50.09
C SER A 54 4.12 38.53 -48.70
N SER A 55 4.79 39.64 -48.37
CA SER A 55 4.68 41.06 -48.76
C SER A 55 3.39 41.80 -48.30
N PHE A 56 3.60 42.80 -47.42
CA PHE A 56 3.08 44.20 -47.35
C PHE A 56 2.87 44.62 -45.86
N CYS A 57 3.75 45.38 -45.19
CA CYS A 57 4.22 46.79 -45.24
C CYS A 57 3.37 47.84 -44.50
N LEU A 58 3.97 48.48 -43.46
CA LEU A 58 4.01 49.93 -43.12
C LEU A 58 4.31 50.12 -41.60
N THR A 59 5.56 50.38 -41.18
CA THR A 59 6.26 51.68 -40.91
C THR A 59 5.91 52.38 -39.58
N ASN A 60 6.85 52.45 -38.63
CA ASN A 60 7.73 53.62 -38.33
C ASN A 60 8.20 53.71 -36.85
N ASN A 61 9.53 53.79 -36.66
CA ASN A 61 10.36 54.60 -35.72
C ASN A 61 10.07 54.55 -34.19
N LYS A 62 11.03 54.59 -33.24
CA LYS A 62 12.40 55.17 -33.22
C LYS A 62 13.19 54.67 -31.99
N ILE A 63 14.51 54.77 -32.12
CA ILE A 63 15.66 54.44 -31.26
C ILE A 63 15.86 55.41 -30.07
N GLY A 64 16.52 54.96 -28.97
CA GLY A 64 17.39 55.84 -28.14
C GLY A 64 17.56 55.47 -26.66
N ASN A 65 18.79 55.23 -26.22
CA ASN A 65 19.26 54.72 -24.92
C ASN A 65 19.57 55.78 -23.83
N ASN A 66 19.54 55.30 -22.57
CA ASN A 66 20.50 55.42 -21.43
C ASN A 66 20.75 56.70 -20.59
N GLU A 67 21.08 56.36 -19.32
CA GLU A 67 21.79 57.07 -18.22
C GLU A 67 20.91 58.01 -17.34
N ASP A 68 20.90 57.94 -15.99
CA ASP A 68 22.04 57.85 -15.08
C ASP A 68 21.70 57.38 -13.64
N MET A 69 22.73 56.97 -12.88
CA MET A 69 22.73 56.36 -11.54
C MET A 69 23.35 57.31 -10.48
N MET A 70 23.04 57.15 -9.18
CA MET A 70 23.97 57.23 -8.01
C MET A 70 23.59 58.14 -6.81
N ASN A 71 23.46 57.53 -5.61
CA ASN A 71 23.94 57.98 -4.27
C ASN A 71 23.28 57.14 -3.17
N ARG A 72 23.84 56.80 -2.00
CA ARG A 72 25.19 56.46 -1.49
C ARG A 72 24.94 55.83 -0.09
N TYR A 73 25.78 54.89 0.34
CA TYR A 73 25.76 54.20 1.64
C TYR A 73 26.29 55.05 2.82
N HIS A 74 25.78 54.86 4.06
CA HIS A 74 26.51 54.50 5.31
C HIS A 74 25.78 54.89 6.64
N LYS A 75 25.75 53.94 7.59
CA LYS A 75 25.53 54.05 9.07
C LYS A 75 26.81 54.62 9.75
N PRO A 76 26.85 55.17 10.99
CA PRO A 76 26.51 54.43 12.24
C PRO A 76 26.11 55.21 13.54
N LEU A 77 25.82 54.43 14.59
CA LEU A 77 25.94 54.64 16.06
C LEU A 77 24.84 55.32 16.94
N LYS A 78 24.26 54.44 17.79
CA LYS A 78 23.64 54.55 19.12
C LYS A 78 23.58 55.92 19.84
N LYS A 79 22.38 56.21 20.38
CA LYS A 79 22.22 56.65 21.78
C LYS A 79 20.96 56.04 22.39
N SER A 80 21.15 55.32 23.49
CA SER A 80 20.10 54.75 24.34
C SER A 80 19.64 55.82 25.33
N THR A 81 18.34 55.95 25.53
CA THR A 81 17.77 56.47 26.78
C THR A 81 16.45 55.73 27.02
N VAL A 82 16.47 54.84 28.00
CA VAL A 82 15.30 54.17 28.58
C VAL A 82 14.59 55.17 29.50
N PRO A 83 13.26 55.08 29.63
CA PRO A 83 12.74 54.95 30.98
C PRO A 83 11.88 53.70 31.15
N MET A 84 11.98 53.24 32.38
CA MET A 84 11.51 52.01 32.99
C MET A 84 9.96 51.95 33.05
N ALA A 85 9.38 50.82 32.65
CA ALA A 85 8.07 50.37 33.12
C ALA A 85 8.14 48.86 33.38
N LEU A 86 7.80 48.51 34.62
CA LEU A 86 7.77 47.18 35.21
C LEU A 86 6.52 46.38 34.79
N GLN A 87 6.65 45.04 34.81
CA GLN A 87 5.62 43.99 34.75
C GLN A 87 5.05 43.68 33.35
N ASP A 88 5.02 42.45 32.82
CA ASP A 88 5.14 41.10 33.41
C ASP A 88 5.85 40.11 32.46
N ASP A 89 6.94 39.51 32.93
CA ASP A 89 7.72 38.47 32.23
C ASP A 89 7.13 37.05 32.40
N SER A 90 5.84 36.93 32.71
CA SER A 90 5.18 35.64 32.97
C SER A 90 4.26 35.15 31.84
N ALA A 91 3.91 36.00 30.87
CA ALA A 91 2.98 35.66 29.78
C ALA A 91 3.68 35.25 28.46
N THR A 92 4.92 35.69 28.22
CA THR A 92 5.68 35.38 27.01
C THR A 92 6.24 33.96 27.00
N LYS A 93 6.57 33.40 28.17
CA LYS A 93 7.04 32.02 28.27
C LYS A 93 5.91 31.01 28.04
N SER A 94 4.72 31.26 28.61
CA SER A 94 3.56 30.38 28.41
C SER A 94 3.01 30.47 26.98
N GLN A 95 2.95 31.67 26.37
CA GLN A 95 2.51 31.80 24.98
C GLN A 95 3.50 31.21 23.99
N ASN A 96 4.81 31.42 24.16
CA ASN A 96 5.81 30.87 23.24
C ASN A 96 5.98 29.35 23.40
N GLU A 97 5.91 28.82 24.62
CA GLU A 97 5.85 27.37 24.86
C GLU A 97 4.56 26.74 24.32
N ASN A 98 3.41 27.43 24.43
CA ASN A 98 2.16 26.97 23.83
C ASN A 98 2.18 27.03 22.29
N ILE A 99 2.79 28.04 21.68
CA ILE A 99 2.95 28.16 20.22
C ILE A 99 3.92 27.08 19.69
N VAL A 100 5.04 26.84 20.37
CA VAL A 100 5.99 25.79 19.99
C VAL A 100 5.39 24.40 20.19
N SER A 101 4.69 24.17 21.31
CA SER A 101 4.02 22.89 21.59
C SER A 101 2.88 22.63 20.61
N THR A 102 2.06 23.62 20.27
CA THR A 102 1.02 23.47 19.24
C THR A 102 1.62 23.21 17.86
N SER A 103 2.70 23.89 17.47
CA SER A 103 3.38 23.63 16.19
C SER A 103 3.99 22.23 16.10
N PHE A 104 4.55 21.71 17.20
CA PHE A 104 5.13 20.37 17.28
C PHE A 104 4.04 19.28 17.31
N LEU A 105 2.96 19.50 18.06
CA LEU A 105 1.80 18.60 18.08
C LEU A 105 1.09 18.58 16.72
N ASP A 106 0.97 19.72 16.03
CA ASP A 106 0.43 19.80 14.68
C ASP A 106 1.30 19.06 13.66
N PHE A 107 2.62 19.13 13.82
CA PHE A 107 3.54 18.35 13.00
C PHE A 107 3.43 16.84 13.28
N LEU A 108 3.39 16.45 14.55
CA LEU A 108 3.21 15.05 14.98
C LEU A 108 1.88 14.48 14.49
N THR A 109 0.78 15.21 14.67
CA THR A 109 -0.56 14.80 14.23
C THR A 109 -0.61 14.63 12.72
N LYS A 110 -0.02 15.53 11.94
CA LYS A 110 0.11 15.37 10.48
C LYS A 110 0.93 14.13 10.10
N LYS A 111 2.04 13.86 10.80
CA LYS A 111 2.84 12.65 10.56
C LYS A 111 2.09 11.38 10.94
N LEU A 112 1.37 11.38 12.05
CA LEU A 112 0.55 10.26 12.50
C LEU A 112 -0.63 10.01 11.57
N ASP A 113 -1.29 11.05 11.06
CA ASP A 113 -2.35 10.93 10.05
C ASP A 113 -1.81 10.35 8.74
N ALA A 114 -0.66 10.85 8.27
CA ALA A 114 0.00 10.29 7.08
C ALA A 114 0.36 8.81 7.28
N PHE A 115 0.89 8.44 8.44
CA PHE A 115 1.19 7.05 8.78
C PHE A 115 -0.08 6.20 8.90
N TYR A 116 -1.15 6.71 9.51
CA TYR A 116 -2.44 6.05 9.63
C TYR A 116 -3.02 5.74 8.24
N ARG A 117 -3.00 6.73 7.34
CA ARG A 117 -3.45 6.56 5.94
C ARG A 117 -2.57 5.57 5.18
N LEU A 118 -1.26 5.60 5.37
CA LEU A 118 -0.32 4.69 4.72
C LEU A 118 -0.49 3.24 5.21
N SER A 119 -0.59 3.06 6.53
CA SER A 119 -0.60 1.74 7.18
C SER A 119 -1.90 0.97 7.00
N ARG A 120 -3.00 1.67 6.65
CA ARG A 120 -4.33 1.09 6.42
C ARG A 120 -4.75 0.15 7.56
N PRO A 121 -4.87 0.66 8.80
CA PRO A 121 -5.05 -0.18 9.98
C PRO A 121 -6.33 -1.02 9.96
N TYR A 122 -7.34 -0.63 9.18
CA TYR A 122 -8.51 -1.48 8.94
C TYR A 122 -8.12 -2.88 8.42
N ALA A 123 -7.06 -2.99 7.60
CA ALA A 123 -6.57 -4.27 7.08
C ALA A 123 -5.98 -5.15 8.19
N TRP A 124 -5.43 -4.56 9.26
CA TRP A 124 -4.83 -5.30 10.36
C TRP A 124 -5.86 -6.12 11.13
N THR A 125 -7.11 -5.63 11.21
CA THR A 125 -8.20 -6.37 11.86
C THR A 125 -8.39 -7.75 11.21
N SER A 126 -8.42 -7.80 9.88
CA SER A 126 -8.55 -9.04 9.13
C SER A 126 -7.34 -9.97 9.30
N ILE A 127 -6.13 -9.41 9.36
CA ILE A 127 -4.90 -10.16 9.56
C ILE A 127 -4.88 -10.78 10.95
N ILE A 128 -5.15 -10.00 12.00
CA ILE A 128 -5.17 -10.46 13.39
C ILE A 128 -6.21 -11.56 13.56
N VAL A 129 -7.45 -11.33 13.09
CA VAL A 129 -8.51 -12.33 13.16
C VAL A 129 -8.14 -13.61 12.40
N GLY A 130 -7.52 -13.49 11.22
CA GLY A 130 -7.06 -14.63 10.43
C GLY A 130 -5.95 -15.44 11.12
N ILE A 131 -4.96 -14.77 11.70
CA ILE A 131 -3.87 -15.40 12.46
C ILE A 131 -4.45 -16.16 13.66
N LEU A 132 -5.29 -15.51 14.45
CA LEU A 132 -5.92 -16.12 15.62
C LEU A 132 -6.77 -17.33 15.21
N SER A 133 -7.63 -17.16 14.19
CA SER A 133 -8.49 -18.23 13.69
C SER A 133 -7.68 -19.45 13.22
N SER A 134 -6.64 -19.23 12.42
CA SER A 134 -5.79 -20.30 11.88
C SER A 134 -4.96 -21.00 12.95
N SER A 135 -4.58 -20.26 14.00
CA SER A 135 -3.83 -20.77 15.15
C SER A 135 -4.68 -21.63 16.09
N LEU A 136 -6.01 -21.52 16.05
CA LEU A 136 -6.93 -22.34 16.85
C LEU A 136 -7.26 -23.69 16.20
N LEU A 137 -7.09 -23.83 14.88
CA LEU A 137 -7.37 -25.06 14.13
C LEU A 137 -6.67 -26.35 14.63
N PRO A 138 -5.42 -26.33 15.13
CA PRO A 138 -4.73 -27.54 15.61
C PRO A 138 -5.08 -27.93 17.06
N ILE A 139 -5.90 -27.15 17.76
CA ILE A 139 -6.32 -27.43 19.14
C ILE A 139 -7.19 -28.68 19.18
N GLN A 140 -6.92 -29.57 20.13
CA GLN A 140 -7.68 -30.80 20.34
C GLN A 140 -8.37 -30.85 21.71
N SER A 141 -7.81 -30.16 22.70
CA SER A 141 -8.33 -30.14 24.08
C SER A 141 -8.10 -28.77 24.72
N LEU A 142 -8.88 -28.44 25.76
CA LEU A 142 -8.67 -27.24 26.58
C LEU A 142 -7.30 -27.23 27.27
N ALA A 143 -6.68 -28.40 27.47
CA ALA A 143 -5.32 -28.51 27.99
C ALA A 143 -4.26 -27.87 27.07
N ASP A 144 -4.56 -27.71 25.78
CA ASP A 144 -3.66 -27.06 24.81
C ASP A 144 -3.59 -25.54 25.04
N LEU A 145 -4.60 -24.94 25.70
CA LEU A 145 -4.73 -23.51 25.94
C LEU A 145 -3.89 -23.05 27.15
N THR A 146 -2.58 -23.24 27.05
CA THR A 146 -1.62 -22.79 28.07
C THR A 146 -1.27 -21.30 27.90
N PRO A 147 -0.77 -20.62 28.95
CA PRO A 147 -0.22 -19.26 28.81
C PRO A 147 0.88 -19.17 27.75
N THR A 148 1.73 -20.19 27.65
CA THR A 148 2.77 -20.29 26.61
C THR A 148 2.14 -20.33 25.21
N PHE A 149 1.11 -21.14 25.01
CA PHE A 149 0.39 -21.18 23.74
C PHE A 149 -0.12 -19.79 23.34
N LEU A 150 -0.77 -19.07 24.27
CA LEU A 150 -1.29 -17.73 23.98
C LEU A 150 -0.18 -16.75 23.59
N ILE A 151 0.96 -16.80 24.29
CA ILE A 151 2.13 -15.97 23.97
C ILE A 151 2.66 -16.31 22.57
N GLU A 152 2.82 -17.60 22.23
CA GLU A 152 3.33 -18.01 20.92
C GLU A 152 2.39 -17.61 19.78
N VAL A 153 1.07 -17.65 19.98
CA VAL A 153 0.08 -17.21 18.98
C VAL A 153 0.11 -15.68 18.75
N LEU A 154 0.43 -14.89 19.78
CA LEU A 154 0.48 -13.43 19.67
C LEU A 154 1.77 -12.90 19.04
N LYS A 155 2.92 -13.55 19.31
CA LYS A 155 4.23 -13.16 18.76
C LYS A 155 4.26 -12.89 17.24
N PRO A 156 3.66 -13.72 16.36
CA PRO A 156 3.73 -13.51 14.92
C PRO A 156 2.90 -12.33 14.41
N ILE A 157 2.00 -11.75 15.23
CA ILE A 157 1.16 -10.62 14.82
C ILE A 157 2.01 -9.40 14.47
N VAL A 158 2.97 -9.05 15.34
CA VAL A 158 3.84 -7.87 15.17
C VAL A 158 4.64 -7.93 13.85
N PRO A 159 5.44 -8.96 13.57
CA PRO A 159 6.16 -9.04 12.30
C PRO A 159 5.22 -9.13 11.10
N THR A 160 4.05 -9.78 11.21
CA THR A 160 3.09 -9.81 10.09
C THR A 160 2.53 -8.42 9.78
N ILE A 161 2.18 -7.63 10.80
CA ILE A 161 1.70 -6.25 10.61
C ILE A 161 2.81 -5.39 10.01
N MET A 162 4.04 -5.49 10.51
CA MET A 162 5.18 -4.74 9.94
C MET A 162 5.43 -5.10 8.47
N MET A 163 5.38 -6.40 8.13
CA MET A 163 5.47 -6.86 6.75
C MET A 163 4.32 -6.31 5.90
N ASN A 164 3.09 -6.24 6.43
CA ASN A 164 1.96 -5.68 5.69
C ASN A 164 2.13 -4.17 5.43
N ILE A 165 2.60 -3.40 6.41
CA ILE A 165 2.93 -1.98 6.23
C ILE A 165 3.99 -1.84 5.13
N PHE A 166 5.03 -2.67 5.17
CA PHE A 166 6.07 -2.67 4.14
C PHE A 166 5.50 -2.96 2.75
N VAL A 167 4.69 -4.02 2.57
CA VAL A 167 4.11 -4.37 1.27
C VAL A 167 3.28 -3.22 0.70
N VAL A 168 2.55 -2.49 1.54
CA VAL A 168 1.79 -1.30 1.12
C VAL A 168 2.73 -0.13 0.78
N ALA A 169 3.86 -0.01 1.47
CA ALA A 169 4.86 1.05 1.30
C ALA A 169 5.97 0.72 0.29
N ILE A 170 5.96 -0.44 -0.37
CA ILE A 170 7.09 -0.93 -1.19
C ILE A 170 7.46 -0.02 -2.37
N ASN A 171 6.53 0.84 -2.80
CA ASN A 171 6.79 1.86 -3.82
C ASN A 171 7.53 3.11 -3.27
N GLN A 172 7.69 3.22 -1.94
CA GLN A 172 8.14 4.42 -1.23
C GLN A 172 9.41 4.18 -0.36
N LEU A 173 10.13 3.07 -0.57
CA LEU A 173 11.41 2.72 0.08
C LEU A 173 11.34 2.62 1.62
N SER A 174 11.30 1.40 2.16
CA SER A 174 11.78 1.19 3.54
C SER A 174 12.40 -0.19 3.74
N ASP A 175 13.68 -0.34 3.41
CA ASP A 175 14.47 -1.54 3.70
C ASP A 175 14.46 -1.87 5.20
N ILE A 176 14.47 -0.83 6.05
CA ILE A 176 14.42 -0.94 7.52
C ILE A 176 13.21 -1.74 8.02
N ALA A 177 12.05 -1.62 7.39
CA ALA A 177 10.85 -2.34 7.82
C ALA A 177 10.94 -3.83 7.46
N ILE A 178 11.53 -4.17 6.31
CA ILE A 178 11.79 -5.55 5.88
C ILE A 178 12.77 -6.19 6.85
N ASP A 179 13.92 -5.56 7.08
CA ASP A 179 15.00 -6.11 7.89
C ASP A 179 14.51 -6.39 9.31
N LYS A 180 13.78 -5.45 9.91
CA LYS A 180 13.17 -5.64 11.24
C LYS A 180 12.11 -6.73 11.24
N SER A 181 11.21 -6.75 10.25
CA SER A 181 10.19 -7.78 10.16
C SER A 181 10.77 -9.17 9.98
N LEU A 182 11.80 -9.31 9.15
CA LEU A 182 12.46 -10.58 8.88
C LEU A 182 13.31 -11.02 10.07
N ALA A 183 14.05 -10.10 10.71
CA ALA A 183 14.78 -10.37 11.93
C ALA A 183 13.85 -10.87 13.05
N MET A 184 12.73 -10.17 13.30
CA MET A 184 11.72 -10.63 14.25
C MET A 184 11.13 -11.99 13.84
N GLY A 185 10.87 -12.22 12.56
CA GLY A 185 10.43 -13.51 12.03
C GLY A 185 11.41 -14.64 12.35
N VAL A 186 12.71 -14.42 12.14
CA VAL A 186 13.76 -15.39 12.48
C VAL A 186 13.82 -15.64 13.99
N MET A 187 13.62 -14.59 14.81
CA MET A 187 13.54 -14.71 16.26
C MET A 187 12.35 -15.56 16.73
N LEU A 188 11.29 -15.74 15.92
CA LEU A 188 10.19 -16.65 16.23
C LEU A 188 10.60 -18.14 16.18
N ARG A 189 11.78 -18.47 15.64
CA ARG A 189 12.30 -19.85 15.51
C ARG A 189 11.31 -20.82 14.84
N SER A 190 10.46 -20.30 13.95
CA SER A 190 9.42 -21.03 13.23
C SER A 190 9.61 -20.86 11.72
N PRO A 191 10.23 -21.84 11.04
CA PRO A 191 10.43 -21.82 9.60
C PRO A 191 9.17 -21.52 8.78
N PRO A 192 7.97 -22.08 9.09
CA PRO A 192 6.75 -21.73 8.35
C PRO A 192 6.46 -20.22 8.35
N LEU A 193 6.64 -19.55 9.48
CA LEU A 193 6.38 -18.11 9.61
C LEU A 193 7.43 -17.27 8.89
N VAL A 194 8.70 -17.64 8.97
CA VAL A 194 9.78 -16.97 8.23
C VAL A 194 9.53 -17.07 6.72
N ILE A 195 9.23 -18.28 6.23
CA ILE A 195 8.89 -18.51 4.82
C ILE A 195 7.68 -17.67 4.42
N ALA A 196 6.66 -17.58 5.27
CA ALA A 196 5.47 -16.77 5.00
C ALA A 196 5.79 -15.28 4.85
N LEU A 197 6.68 -14.74 5.69
CA LEU A 197 7.13 -13.35 5.60
C LEU A 197 7.94 -13.10 4.32
N VAL A 198 8.83 -14.03 3.96
CA VAL A 198 9.60 -13.95 2.71
C VAL A 198 8.68 -14.03 1.49
N LEU A 199 7.75 -14.99 1.44
CA LEU A 199 6.77 -15.09 0.36
C LEU A 199 5.89 -13.85 0.26
N ARG A 200 5.47 -13.29 1.40
CA ARG A 200 4.70 -12.03 1.44
C ARG A 200 5.51 -10.86 0.87
N CYS A 201 6.79 -10.78 1.17
CA CYS A 201 7.71 -9.79 0.61
C CYS A 201 7.87 -9.95 -0.90
N ILE A 202 8.15 -11.18 -1.38
CA ILE A 202 8.27 -11.48 -2.82
C ILE A 202 6.99 -11.14 -3.57
N LEU A 203 5.83 -11.51 -3.04
CA LEU A 203 4.54 -11.17 -3.64
C LEU A 203 4.31 -9.66 -3.67
N GLY A 204 4.66 -8.94 -2.60
CA GLY A 204 4.57 -7.48 -2.57
C GLY A 204 5.45 -6.82 -3.62
N ALA A 205 6.68 -7.33 -3.78
CA ALA A 205 7.65 -6.87 -4.78
C ALA A 205 7.15 -7.15 -6.20
N ALA A 206 6.76 -8.40 -6.49
CA ALA A 206 6.21 -8.80 -7.78
C ALA A 206 4.93 -8.03 -8.12
N TYR A 207 4.11 -7.68 -7.12
CA TYR A 207 2.90 -6.89 -7.32
C TYR A 207 3.19 -5.44 -7.72
N SER A 208 4.24 -4.84 -7.16
CA SER A 208 4.38 -3.38 -7.13
C SER A 208 5.54 -2.81 -7.94
N ILE A 209 6.68 -3.51 -8.02
CA ILE A 209 7.92 -3.02 -8.64
C ILE A 209 7.77 -2.92 -10.15
N ASP A 210 8.23 -1.79 -10.71
CA ASP A 210 8.14 -1.49 -12.14
C ASP A 210 9.32 -2.06 -12.95
N LEU A 211 9.37 -3.40 -13.05
CA LEU A 211 10.36 -4.13 -13.85
C LEU A 211 9.67 -5.17 -14.74
N PRO A 212 10.30 -5.60 -15.86
CA PRO A 212 9.77 -6.68 -16.69
C PRO A 212 9.45 -7.94 -15.87
N LEU A 213 8.30 -8.58 -16.13
CA LEU A 213 7.73 -9.73 -15.39
C LEU A 213 7.25 -9.43 -13.95
N LEU A 214 7.63 -8.27 -13.38
CA LEU A 214 7.11 -7.74 -12.13
C LEU A 214 5.98 -6.73 -12.47
N ARG A 215 5.41 -6.04 -11.48
CA ARG A 215 4.20 -5.19 -11.62
C ARG A 215 2.92 -5.96 -11.90
N TRP A 216 2.69 -7.08 -11.20
CA TRP A 216 1.49 -7.91 -11.35
C TRP A 216 0.18 -7.16 -11.17
N LYS A 217 0.17 -6.02 -10.44
CA LYS A 217 -1.00 -5.14 -10.33
C LYS A 217 -1.51 -4.61 -11.68
N ALA A 218 -0.66 -4.55 -12.71
CA ALA A 218 -1.04 -4.10 -14.05
C ALA A 218 -1.84 -5.17 -14.84
N SER A 219 -1.75 -6.45 -14.44
CA SER A 219 -2.52 -7.54 -15.03
C SER A 219 -3.62 -8.00 -14.08
N PRO A 220 -4.91 -7.94 -14.46
CA PRO A 220 -6.01 -8.37 -13.61
C PRO A 220 -5.86 -9.82 -13.10
N LEU A 221 -5.39 -10.72 -13.96
CA LEU A 221 -5.17 -12.13 -13.61
C LEU A 221 -4.06 -12.27 -12.56
N MET A 222 -2.91 -11.63 -12.77
CA MET A 222 -1.80 -11.73 -11.84
C MET A 222 -2.09 -11.06 -10.49
N ALA A 223 -2.89 -9.98 -10.51
CA ALA A 223 -3.40 -9.38 -9.29
C ALA A 223 -4.30 -10.35 -8.50
N ALA A 224 -5.20 -11.07 -9.17
CA ALA A 224 -6.04 -12.09 -8.54
C ALA A 224 -5.20 -13.24 -7.96
N VAL A 225 -4.21 -13.74 -8.71
CA VAL A 225 -3.28 -14.77 -8.23
C VAL A 225 -2.53 -14.31 -6.98
N ALA A 226 -2.00 -13.08 -6.96
CA ALA A 226 -1.31 -12.53 -5.79
C ALA A 226 -2.22 -12.46 -4.55
N ILE A 227 -3.48 -12.06 -4.74
CA ILE A 227 -4.47 -11.98 -3.65
C ILE A 227 -4.80 -13.38 -3.12
N VAL A 228 -5.00 -14.37 -3.98
CA VAL A 228 -5.31 -15.75 -3.56
C VAL A 228 -4.13 -16.39 -2.83
N ILE A 229 -2.89 -16.26 -3.34
CA ILE A 229 -1.72 -16.80 -2.65
C ILE A 229 -1.52 -16.09 -1.31
N GLY A 230 -1.57 -14.75 -1.30
CA GLY A 230 -1.34 -13.94 -0.11
C GLY A 230 -2.40 -14.13 0.98
N ASN A 231 -3.67 -14.04 0.63
CA ASN A 231 -4.76 -14.07 1.61
C ASN A 231 -5.37 -15.46 1.80
N GLY A 232 -5.46 -16.26 0.72
CA GLY A 232 -6.06 -17.59 0.76
C GLY A 232 -5.18 -18.64 1.43
N ILE A 233 -3.88 -18.62 1.11
CA ILE A 233 -2.93 -19.65 1.56
C ILE A 233 -2.02 -19.09 2.66
N ASN A 234 -1.30 -17.99 2.38
CA ASN A 234 -0.23 -17.50 3.25
C ASN A 234 -0.75 -16.96 4.59
N ASN A 235 -2.01 -16.49 4.66
CA ASN A 235 -2.61 -16.06 5.93
C ASN A 235 -3.17 -17.21 6.79
N VAL A 236 -3.17 -18.45 6.29
CA VAL A 236 -3.75 -19.61 7.00
C VAL A 236 -2.70 -20.65 7.33
N LEU A 237 -2.04 -21.18 6.29
CA LEU A 237 -1.20 -22.37 6.41
C LEU A 237 0.02 -22.19 7.33
N PRO A 238 0.80 -21.09 7.26
CA PRO A 238 1.97 -20.90 8.11
C PRO A 238 1.66 -20.85 9.60
N TYR A 239 0.56 -20.21 9.98
CA TYR A 239 0.15 -20.07 11.38
C TYR A 239 -0.35 -21.39 11.94
N PHE A 240 -1.13 -22.15 11.16
CA PHE A 240 -1.48 -23.52 11.51
C PHE A 240 -0.23 -24.38 11.74
N LEU A 241 0.71 -24.37 10.79
CA LEU A 241 1.93 -25.18 10.88
C LEU A 241 2.83 -24.78 12.05
N HIS A 242 2.93 -23.48 12.32
CA HIS A 242 3.64 -22.96 13.49
C HIS A 242 3.06 -23.54 14.77
N VAL A 243 1.74 -23.42 14.96
CA VAL A 243 1.12 -23.89 16.19
C VAL A 243 1.17 -25.41 16.30
N GLN A 244 0.82 -26.13 15.23
CA GLN A 244 0.83 -27.60 15.19
C GLN A 244 2.20 -28.16 15.56
N LYS A 245 3.27 -27.71 14.90
CA LYS A 245 4.61 -28.31 15.04
C LYS A 245 5.48 -27.66 16.11
N TYR A 246 5.47 -26.33 16.20
CA TYR A 246 6.45 -25.58 16.99
C TYR A 246 5.92 -25.09 18.33
N VAL A 247 4.59 -25.00 18.50
CA VAL A 247 3.97 -24.65 19.79
C VAL A 247 3.47 -25.89 20.52
N LEU A 248 2.72 -26.75 19.83
CA LEU A 248 2.12 -27.96 20.41
C LEU A 248 3.01 -29.20 20.27
N GLY A 249 4.12 -29.13 19.52
CA GLY A 249 5.06 -30.24 19.35
C GLY A 249 4.52 -31.44 18.59
N ARG A 250 3.43 -31.27 17.82
CA ARG A 250 2.73 -32.36 17.11
C ARG A 250 3.30 -32.58 15.70
N PRO A 251 3.18 -33.80 15.14
CA PRO A 251 3.52 -34.03 13.74
C PRO A 251 2.65 -33.15 12.82
N VAL A 252 3.22 -32.75 11.68
CA VAL A 252 2.48 -31.99 10.66
C VAL A 252 1.48 -32.91 10.00
N VAL A 253 0.20 -32.59 10.17
CA VAL A 253 -0.92 -33.31 9.54
C VAL A 253 -1.85 -32.29 8.92
N PHE A 254 -2.24 -32.53 7.66
CA PHE A 254 -3.23 -31.71 6.97
C PHE A 254 -4.63 -32.17 7.39
N THR A 255 -5.20 -31.46 8.37
CA THR A 255 -6.50 -31.81 8.94
C THR A 255 -7.65 -31.33 8.04
N LYS A 256 -8.82 -31.98 8.14
CA LYS A 256 -10.03 -31.53 7.41
C LYS A 256 -10.39 -30.06 7.73
N PRO A 257 -10.33 -29.58 8.99
CA PRO A 257 -10.53 -28.16 9.31
C PRO A 257 -9.54 -27.23 8.61
N LEU A 258 -8.27 -27.62 8.47
CA LEU A 258 -7.28 -26.83 7.72
C LEU A 258 -7.66 -26.74 6.24
N LEU A 259 -7.97 -27.87 5.59
CA LEU A 259 -8.36 -27.88 4.18
C LEU A 259 -9.61 -27.02 3.95
N PHE A 260 -10.60 -27.13 4.84
CA PHE A 260 -11.78 -26.27 4.84
C PHE A 260 -11.42 -24.78 4.94
N ALA A 261 -10.57 -24.41 5.91
CA ALA A 261 -10.18 -23.01 6.12
C ALA A 261 -9.42 -22.43 4.92
N VAL A 262 -8.49 -23.19 4.33
CA VAL A 262 -7.75 -22.77 3.13
C VAL A 262 -8.70 -22.62 1.94
N ALA A 263 -9.60 -23.58 1.70
CA ALA A 263 -10.56 -23.50 0.60
C ALA A 263 -11.52 -22.31 0.77
N PHE A 264 -12.06 -22.11 1.98
CA PHE A 264 -12.95 -20.99 2.28
C PHE A 264 -12.23 -19.64 2.13
N SER A 265 -11.00 -19.53 2.65
CA SER A 265 -10.17 -18.32 2.51
C SER A 265 -9.81 -18.04 1.04
N ALA A 266 -9.56 -19.07 0.23
CA ALA A 266 -9.31 -18.93 -1.20
C ALA A 266 -10.54 -18.40 -1.94
N ILE A 267 -11.74 -18.91 -1.66
CA ILE A 267 -13.00 -18.39 -2.24
C ILE A 267 -13.19 -16.93 -1.85
N PHE A 268 -12.99 -16.59 -0.57
CA PHE A 268 -13.08 -15.21 -0.09
C PHE A 268 -12.07 -14.31 -0.81
N SER A 269 -10.85 -14.79 -1.04
CA SER A 269 -9.79 -14.07 -1.75
C SER A 269 -10.12 -13.86 -3.23
N ILE A 270 -10.78 -14.82 -3.89
CA ILE A 270 -11.30 -14.63 -5.25
C ILE A 270 -12.34 -13.51 -5.25
N VAL A 271 -13.29 -13.52 -4.32
CA VAL A 271 -14.30 -12.44 -4.19
C VAL A 271 -13.63 -11.08 -3.96
N LEU A 272 -12.63 -10.99 -3.07
CA LEU A 272 -11.84 -9.78 -2.87
C LEU A 272 -11.18 -9.31 -4.17
N SER A 273 -10.66 -10.24 -4.98
CA SER A 273 -10.05 -9.89 -6.26
C SER A 273 -11.02 -9.31 -7.28
N LEU A 274 -12.30 -9.72 -7.24
CA LEU A 274 -13.36 -9.18 -8.10
C LEU A 274 -13.82 -7.80 -7.62
N LEU A 275 -13.91 -7.60 -6.31
CA LEU A 275 -14.40 -6.36 -5.70
C LEU A 275 -13.36 -5.23 -5.71
N LYS A 276 -12.06 -5.56 -5.77
CA LYS A 276 -10.97 -4.56 -5.62
C LYS A 276 -11.04 -3.41 -6.64
N ASP A 277 -11.50 -3.68 -7.86
CA ASP A 277 -11.49 -2.72 -8.97
C ASP A 277 -12.83 -1.96 -9.08
N ILE A 278 -13.85 -2.29 -8.28
CA ILE A 278 -15.16 -1.59 -8.31
C ILE A 278 -15.04 -0.09 -7.98
N PRO A 279 -14.26 0.33 -6.96
CA PRO A 279 -14.10 1.75 -6.64
C PRO A 279 -13.41 2.56 -7.75
N ASP A 280 -12.64 1.89 -8.61
CA ASP A 280 -11.74 2.54 -9.58
C ASP A 280 -12.31 2.59 -11.01
N VAL A 281 -13.52 2.07 -11.23
CA VAL A 281 -14.14 1.95 -12.57
C VAL A 281 -14.13 3.26 -13.36
N GLU A 282 -14.46 4.40 -12.75
CA GLU A 282 -14.45 5.69 -13.44
C GLU A 282 -13.03 6.11 -13.87
N GLY A 283 -12.03 5.80 -13.05
CA GLY A 283 -10.62 6.04 -13.35
C GLY A 283 -10.15 5.13 -14.48
N ASP A 284 -10.38 3.82 -14.33
CA ASP A 284 -10.01 2.80 -15.31
C ASP A 284 -10.63 3.08 -16.68
N LYS A 285 -11.91 3.45 -16.72
CA LYS A 285 -12.61 3.79 -17.96
C LYS A 285 -11.98 5.00 -18.67
N LYS A 286 -11.55 6.03 -17.92
CA LYS A 286 -10.86 7.20 -18.49
C LYS A 286 -9.45 6.86 -18.99
N SER A 287 -8.77 5.95 -18.31
CA SER A 287 -7.44 5.47 -18.68
C SER A 287 -7.45 4.36 -19.74
N GLY A 288 -8.63 3.97 -20.25
CA GLY A 288 -8.78 2.90 -21.25
C GLY A 288 -8.47 1.49 -20.72
N ILE A 289 -8.41 1.31 -19.40
CA ILE A 289 -8.13 0.02 -18.76
C ILE A 289 -9.44 -0.79 -18.71
N ARG A 290 -9.40 -2.01 -19.24
CA ARG A 290 -10.56 -2.90 -19.32
C ARG A 290 -10.62 -3.86 -18.14
N THR A 291 -10.88 -3.35 -16.93
CA THR A 291 -11.13 -4.19 -15.75
C THR A 291 -12.51 -4.87 -15.83
N LEU A 292 -12.71 -5.95 -15.07
CA LEU A 292 -13.98 -6.70 -15.07
C LEU A 292 -15.22 -5.81 -14.78
N PRO A 293 -15.20 -4.92 -13.76
CA PRO A 293 -16.33 -4.02 -13.50
C PRO A 293 -16.50 -2.91 -14.56
N VAL A 294 -15.48 -2.57 -15.35
CA VAL A 294 -15.62 -1.71 -16.54
C VAL A 294 -16.34 -2.44 -17.68
N ILE A 295 -16.09 -3.73 -17.85
CA ILE A 295 -16.68 -4.55 -18.93
C ILE A 295 -18.12 -4.95 -18.61
N LEU A 296 -18.36 -5.50 -17.41
CA LEU A 296 -19.65 -6.07 -17.01
C LEU A 296 -20.55 -5.06 -16.27
N GLY A 297 -20.00 -3.98 -15.76
CA GLY A 297 -20.67 -3.03 -14.88
C GLY A 297 -20.54 -3.41 -13.41
N LYS A 298 -20.52 -2.37 -12.55
CA LYS A 298 -20.36 -2.48 -11.09
C LYS A 298 -21.41 -3.39 -10.46
N GLU A 299 -22.66 -3.21 -10.83
CA GLU A 299 -23.80 -3.94 -10.24
C GLU A 299 -23.71 -5.45 -10.52
N ARG A 300 -23.32 -5.84 -11.74
CA ARG A 300 -23.17 -7.26 -12.08
C ARG A 300 -22.02 -7.91 -11.34
N VAL A 301 -20.86 -7.24 -11.25
CA VAL A 301 -19.70 -7.78 -10.51
C VAL A 301 -20.01 -7.88 -9.02
N LEU A 302 -20.71 -6.89 -8.45
CA LEU A 302 -21.18 -6.94 -7.07
C LEU A 302 -22.16 -8.10 -6.85
N SER A 303 -23.17 -8.25 -7.72
CA SER A 303 -24.15 -9.33 -7.67
C SER A 303 -23.49 -10.72 -7.75
N MET A 304 -22.56 -10.91 -8.70
CA MET A 304 -21.78 -12.15 -8.81
C MET A 304 -20.96 -12.43 -7.55
N SER A 305 -20.28 -11.42 -7.03
CA SER A 305 -19.46 -11.52 -5.82
C SER A 305 -20.30 -11.91 -4.60
N THR A 306 -21.46 -11.28 -4.44
CA THR A 306 -22.44 -11.62 -3.39
C THR A 306 -22.97 -13.04 -3.56
N GLY A 307 -23.30 -13.46 -4.78
CA GLY A 307 -23.74 -14.82 -5.08
C GLY A 307 -22.70 -15.89 -4.72
N ILE A 308 -21.44 -15.68 -5.13
CA ILE A 308 -20.31 -16.57 -4.78
C ILE A 308 -20.17 -16.67 -3.25
N LEU A 309 -20.23 -15.54 -2.55
CA LEU A 309 -20.04 -15.49 -1.11
C LEU A 309 -21.22 -16.13 -0.34
N LEU A 310 -22.46 -15.95 -0.80
CA LEU A 310 -23.63 -16.66 -0.26
C LEU A 310 -23.50 -18.18 -0.43
N MET A 311 -23.09 -18.64 -1.61
CA MET A 311 -22.83 -20.07 -1.85
C MET A 311 -21.71 -20.60 -0.97
N ALA A 312 -20.66 -19.81 -0.73
CA ALA A 312 -19.58 -20.16 0.19
C ALA A 312 -20.09 -20.31 1.63
N TYR A 313 -20.90 -19.37 2.12
CA TYR A 313 -21.49 -19.45 3.45
C TYR A 313 -22.47 -20.62 3.59
N ALA A 314 -23.30 -20.89 2.59
CA ALA A 314 -24.20 -22.04 2.59
C ALA A 314 -23.42 -23.37 2.61
N SER A 315 -22.37 -23.49 1.78
CA SER A 315 -21.50 -24.66 1.76
C SER A 315 -20.75 -24.85 3.08
N ALA A 316 -20.32 -23.76 3.70
CA ALA A 316 -19.68 -23.77 5.01
C ALA A 316 -20.63 -24.21 6.14
N ALA A 317 -21.86 -23.70 6.14
CA ALA A 317 -22.88 -24.13 7.09
C ALA A 317 -23.18 -25.63 6.94
N LEU A 318 -23.30 -26.12 5.69
CA LEU A 318 -23.48 -27.53 5.38
C LEU A 318 -22.30 -28.38 5.85
N ALA A 319 -21.06 -27.95 5.60
CA ALA A 319 -19.87 -28.62 6.10
C ALA A 319 -19.88 -28.75 7.65
N GLY A 320 -20.39 -27.74 8.35
CA GLY A 320 -20.57 -27.76 9.80
C GLY A 320 -21.48 -28.89 10.29
N VAL A 321 -22.55 -29.23 9.54
CA VAL A 321 -23.49 -30.32 9.87
C VAL A 321 -22.79 -31.67 10.02
N PHE A 322 -21.75 -31.90 9.20
CA PHE A 322 -20.96 -33.14 9.20
C PHE A 322 -19.83 -33.15 10.25
N SER A 323 -19.69 -32.11 11.07
CA SER A 323 -18.70 -32.10 12.15
C SER A 323 -19.07 -33.08 13.27
N PRO A 324 -18.14 -33.91 13.77
CA PRO A 324 -18.39 -34.83 14.87
C PRO A 324 -18.50 -34.12 16.23
N ILE A 325 -17.94 -32.91 16.35
CA ILE A 325 -17.91 -32.14 17.60
C ILE A 325 -19.12 -31.20 17.63
N LEU A 326 -19.99 -31.32 18.63
CA LEU A 326 -21.23 -30.53 18.75
C LEU A 326 -20.96 -29.02 18.75
N LEU A 327 -19.95 -28.57 19.51
CA LEU A 327 -19.60 -27.15 19.57
C LEU A 327 -19.18 -26.61 18.20
N CYS A 328 -18.25 -27.30 17.51
CA CYS A 328 -17.82 -26.91 16.16
C CYS A 328 -18.99 -26.94 15.17
N LYS A 329 -19.87 -27.96 15.26
CA LYS A 329 -21.08 -28.06 14.45
C LYS A 329 -21.97 -26.82 14.60
N LEU A 330 -22.32 -26.46 15.84
CA LEU A 330 -23.19 -25.32 16.13
C LEU A 330 -22.53 -24.00 15.71
N VAL A 331 -21.26 -23.79 16.07
CA VAL A 331 -20.53 -22.54 15.77
C VAL A 331 -20.39 -22.35 14.26
N THR A 332 -19.97 -23.38 13.52
CA THR A 332 -19.82 -23.29 12.06
C THR A 332 -21.18 -23.10 11.37
N MET A 333 -22.20 -23.88 11.76
CA MET A 333 -23.52 -23.81 11.13
C MET A 333 -24.21 -22.46 11.39
N ILE A 334 -24.34 -22.07 12.66
CA ILE A 334 -25.02 -20.83 13.05
C ILE A 334 -24.20 -19.63 12.57
N GLY A 335 -22.88 -19.64 12.78
CA GLY A 335 -22.00 -18.54 12.40
C GLY A 335 -22.06 -18.23 10.91
N HIS A 336 -21.90 -19.23 10.04
CA HIS A 336 -21.97 -19.01 8.59
C HIS A 336 -23.38 -18.70 8.11
N SER A 337 -24.42 -19.26 8.74
CA SER A 337 -25.82 -18.93 8.41
C SER A 337 -26.15 -17.46 8.74
N VAL A 338 -25.75 -16.99 9.92
CA VAL A 338 -25.93 -15.59 10.34
C VAL A 338 -25.15 -14.65 9.43
N LEU A 339 -23.89 -14.98 9.08
CA LEU A 339 -23.10 -14.19 8.14
C LEU A 339 -23.73 -14.14 6.74
N GLY A 340 -24.25 -15.27 6.25
CA GLY A 340 -24.99 -15.33 4.98
C GLY A 340 -26.27 -14.48 5.01
N PHE A 341 -27.03 -14.53 6.11
CA PHE A 341 -28.22 -13.70 6.29
C PHE A 341 -27.89 -12.21 6.33
N ILE A 342 -26.83 -11.82 7.04
CA ILE A 342 -26.36 -10.42 7.10
C ILE A 342 -25.88 -9.95 5.72
N LEU A 343 -25.27 -10.83 4.92
CA LEU A 343 -24.81 -10.49 3.57
C LEU A 343 -25.98 -10.30 2.59
N TRP A 344 -27.05 -11.07 2.76
CA TRP A 344 -28.25 -10.97 1.92
C TRP A 344 -29.06 -9.69 2.16
N LYS A 345 -29.06 -9.19 3.40
CA LYS A 345 -29.72 -7.94 3.79
C LYS A 345 -28.93 -6.70 3.35
#